data_AF-A0A367Q196-F1
#
_entry.id   AF-A0A367Q196-F1
#
_cell.length_a   1.000
_cell.length_b   1.000
_cell.length_c   1.000
_cell.angle_alpha   90.00
_cell.angle_beta   90.00
_cell.angle_gamma   90.00
#
_symmetry.space_group_name_H-M   'P 1'
#
loop_
_entity.id
_entity.type
_entity.pdbx_description
1 polymer ?
#
loop_
_entity_poly.entity_id
_entity_poly.type
_entity_poly.pdbx_seq_one_letter_code
_entity_poly.pdbx_strand_id
1 'polypeptide(L)' 'MKETTPAAMPPCFERWCQRFDDVFTHKAQKREFRHYLGGLLGESERKNLTQMAENAVGVTYHRLHHFLTEAPWSK' A
#
# COMPACT_ATOMS: atom_id res chain seq x y z
N MET A 1 12.23 -3.77 -14.15
CA MET A 1 11.59 -3.12 -13.00
C MET A 1 10.78 -4.18 -12.29
N LYS A 2 11.13 -4.55 -11.05
CA LYS A 2 10.37 -5.57 -10.30
C LYS A 2 9.09 -4.91 -9.81
N GLU A 3 7.97 -5.47 -10.21
CA GLU A 3 6.64 -4.94 -9.88
C GLU A 3 6.44 -4.99 -8.36
N THR A 4 6.14 -3.86 -7.71
CA THR A 4 5.92 -3.80 -6.24
C THR A 4 4.43 -3.88 -5.90
N THR A 5 3.64 -4.50 -6.76
CA THR A 5 2.20 -4.68 -6.53
C THR A 5 1.95 -5.70 -5.41
N PRO A 6 0.82 -5.60 -4.69
CA PRO A 6 0.40 -6.64 -3.75
C PRO A 6 0.36 -8.05 -4.37
N ALA A 7 0.14 -8.14 -5.69
CA ALA A 7 0.15 -9.39 -6.44
C ALA A 7 1.55 -10.03 -6.55
N ALA A 8 2.61 -9.23 -6.48
CA ALA A 8 4.00 -9.70 -6.47
C ALA A 8 4.49 -10.10 -5.07
N MET A 9 3.68 -9.87 -4.02
CA MET A 9 4.03 -10.18 -2.63
C MET A 9 3.75 -11.65 -2.30
N PRO A 10 4.48 -12.24 -1.32
CA PRO A 10 4.29 -13.64 -0.95
C PRO A 10 2.86 -13.90 -0.44
N PRO A 11 2.32 -15.13 -0.55
CA PRO A 11 0.95 -15.45 -0.14
C PRO A 11 0.62 -15.16 1.34
N CYS A 12 1.64 -15.03 2.19
CA CYS A 12 1.46 -14.62 3.59
C CYS A 12 1.15 -13.12 3.76
N PHE A 13 1.47 -12.28 2.76
CA PHE A 13 1.28 -10.83 2.80
C PHE A 13 -0.19 -10.47 3.01
N GLU A 14 -1.08 -11.03 2.18
CA GLU A 14 -2.51 -10.74 2.28
C GLU A 14 -3.09 -11.19 3.62
N ARG A 15 -2.71 -12.38 4.11
CA ARG A 15 -3.12 -12.87 5.44
C ARG A 15 -2.62 -11.97 6.56
N TRP A 16 -1.42 -11.41 6.43
CA TRP A 16 -0.89 -10.48 7.41
C TRP A 16 -1.66 -9.15 7.37
N CYS A 17 -1.93 -8.60 6.18
CA CYS A 17 -2.70 -7.38 5.99
C CYS A 17 -4.11 -7.46 6.58
N GLN A 18 -4.76 -8.62 6.45
CA GLN A 18 -6.11 -8.87 6.99
C GLN A 18 -6.22 -8.65 8.50
N ARG A 19 -5.11 -8.78 9.25
CA ARG A 19 -5.08 -8.52 10.70
C ARG A 19 -5.35 -7.07 11.08
N PHE A 20 -5.33 -6.15 10.10
CA PHE A 20 -5.55 -4.72 10.27
C PHE A 20 -6.82 -4.24 9.57
N ASP A 21 -7.62 -5.14 9.00
CA ASP A 21 -8.81 -4.75 8.24
C ASP A 21 -9.91 -4.14 9.14
N ASP A 22 -9.89 -4.39 10.45
CA ASP A 22 -10.78 -3.80 11.45
C ASP A 22 -10.42 -2.34 11.79
N VAL A 23 -9.17 -1.93 11.57
CA VAL A 23 -8.72 -0.54 11.74
C VAL A 23 -9.34 0.37 10.68
N PHE A 24 -9.61 -0.14 9.47
CA PHE A 24 -10.06 0.66 8.34
C PHE A 24 -11.58 0.57 8.12
N THR A 25 -12.26 1.72 8.16
CA THR A 25 -13.70 1.82 7.97
C THR A 25 -14.11 1.59 6.50
N HIS A 26 -13.32 2.06 5.54
CA HIS A 26 -13.67 2.02 4.12
C HIS A 26 -12.90 0.96 3.34
N LYS A 27 -13.59 0.29 2.39
CA LYS A 27 -12.95 -0.68 1.47
C LYS A 27 -11.77 -0.08 0.70
N ALA A 28 -11.85 1.20 0.36
CA ALA A 28 -10.76 1.92 -0.31
C ALA A 28 -9.50 1.98 0.57
N GLN A 29 -9.63 2.31 1.87
CA GLN A 29 -8.49 2.36 2.79
C GLN A 29 -7.80 1.00 2.92
N LYS A 30 -8.56 -0.10 3.02
CA LYS A 30 -8.03 -1.48 3.06
C LYS A 30 -7.20 -1.82 1.82
N ARG A 31 -7.67 -1.40 0.64
CA ARG A 31 -6.97 -1.60 -0.64
C ARG A 31 -5.71 -0.74 -0.71
N GLU A 32 -5.82 0.56 -0.43
CA GLU A 32 -4.66 1.47 -0.50
C GLU A 32 -3.61 1.14 0.57
N PHE A 33 -4.01 0.64 1.73
CA PHE A 33 -3.10 0.09 2.74
C PHE A 33 -2.21 -1.02 2.17
N ARG A 34 -2.80 -1.98 1.44
CA ARG A 34 -2.05 -3.07 0.79
C ARG A 34 -1.09 -2.55 -0.27
N HIS A 35 -1.51 -1.55 -1.06
CA HIS A 35 -0.63 -0.92 -2.04
C HIS A 35 0.53 -0.16 -1.38
N TYR A 36 0.23 0.60 -0.33
CA TYR A 36 1.22 1.35 0.42
C TYR A 36 2.25 0.42 1.09
N LEU A 37 1.77 -0.57 1.84
CA LEU A 37 2.66 -1.53 2.49
C LEU A 37 3.43 -2.37 1.46
N GLY A 38 2.78 -2.74 0.36
CA GLY A 38 3.37 -3.45 -0.78
C GLY A 38 4.57 -2.69 -1.35
N GLY A 39 4.41 -1.39 -1.63
CA GLY A 39 5.50 -0.56 -2.14
C GLY A 39 6.60 -0.29 -1.10
N LEU A 40 6.27 -0.25 0.20
CA LEU A 40 7.26 -0.10 1.26
C LEU A 40 8.15 -1.34 1.40
N LEU A 41 7.56 -2.53 1.33
CA LEU A 41 8.28 -3.80 1.50
C LEU A 41 8.90 -4.31 0.19
N GLY A 42 8.30 -3.99 -0.95
CA GLY A 42 8.79 -4.40 -2.27
C GLY A 42 10.15 -3.79 -2.63
N GLU A 43 10.85 -4.35 -3.61
CA GLU A 43 12.18 -3.85 -3.99
C GLU A 43 12.08 -2.47 -4.66
N SER A 44 12.77 -1.47 -4.10
CA SER A 44 12.81 -0.10 -4.66
C SER A 44 14.07 0.62 -4.17
N GLU A 45 14.70 1.40 -5.04
CA GLU A 45 15.85 2.24 -4.68
C GLU A 45 15.47 3.32 -3.66
N ARG A 46 14.24 3.84 -3.75
CA ARG A 46 13.73 4.88 -2.85
C ARG A 46 12.36 4.50 -2.29
N LYS A 47 12.15 4.79 -1.01
CA LYS A 47 10.91 4.54 -0.27
C LYS A 47 10.10 5.82 -0.13
N ASN A 48 9.74 6.42 -1.26
CA ASN A 48 8.88 7.59 -1.32
C ASN A 48 7.64 7.28 -2.18
N LEU A 49 6.58 8.08 -2.01
CA LEU A 49 5.29 7.82 -2.66
C LEU A 49 5.37 7.88 -4.18
N THR A 50 6.21 8.75 -4.73
CA THR A 50 6.40 8.88 -6.17
C THR A 50 6.96 7.59 -6.76
N GLN A 51 8.07 7.10 -6.20
CA GLN A 51 8.70 5.86 -6.64
C GLN A 51 7.77 4.65 -6.44
N MET A 52 7.04 4.60 -5.32
CA MET A 52 6.08 3.52 -5.06
C MET A 52 4.92 3.52 -6.08
N ALA A 53 4.45 4.70 -6.50
CA ALA A 53 3.41 4.80 -7.53
C ALA A 53 3.94 4.42 -8.92
N GLU A 54 5.20 4.76 -9.25
CA GLU A 54 5.84 4.37 -10.51
C GLU A 54 6.08 2.85 -10.60
N ASN A 55 6.36 2.20 -9.46
CA ASN A 55 6.69 0.78 -9.41
C ASN A 55 5.47 -0.17 -9.42
N ALA A 56 4.24 0.36 -9.30
CA ALA A 56 3.03 -0.45 -9.13
C ALA A 56 1.93 -0.08 -10.13
N VAL A 57 1.46 -1.07 -10.90
CA VAL A 57 0.38 -0.90 -11.87
C VAL A 57 -0.93 -0.59 -11.17
N GLY A 58 -1.63 0.46 -11.61
CA GLY A 58 -2.94 0.86 -11.07
C GLY A 58 -2.90 1.63 -9.74
N VAL A 59 -1.71 1.90 -9.22
CA VAL A 59 -1.48 2.77 -8.05
C VAL A 59 -1.09 4.16 -8.54
N THR A 60 -1.61 5.21 -7.91
CA THR A 60 -1.23 6.59 -8.22
C THR A 60 -0.71 7.28 -6.98
N TYR A 61 0.18 8.26 -7.17
CA TYR A 61 0.68 9.10 -6.09
C TYR A 61 -0.46 9.67 -5.25
N HIS A 62 -1.49 10.20 -5.91
CA HIS A 62 -2.62 10.82 -5.22
C HIS A 62 -3.40 9.84 -4.34
N ARG A 63 -3.56 8.58 -4.76
CA ARG A 63 -4.22 7.54 -3.95
C ARG A 63 -3.41 7.18 -2.71
N LEU A 64 -2.08 7.03 -2.85
CA LEU A 64 -1.21 6.75 -1.71
C LEU A 64 -1.13 7.93 -0.74
N HIS A 65 -1.03 9.15 -1.28
CA HIS A 65 -1.05 10.37 -0.47
C HIS A 65 -2.36 10.52 0.28
N HIS A 66 -3.50 10.37 -0.41
CA HIS A 66 -4.82 10.43 0.20
C HIS A 66 -5.01 9.36 1.29
N PHE A 67 -4.53 8.14 1.06
CA PHE A 67 -4.54 7.11 2.09
C PHE A 67 -3.78 7.55 3.35
N LEU A 68 -2.59 8.11 3.19
CA LEU A 68 -1.79 8.57 4.33
C LEU A 68 -2.41 9.76 5.06
N THR A 69 -3.09 10.68 4.38
CA THR A 69 -3.73 11.82 5.05
C THR A 69 -5.03 11.44 5.75
N GLU A 70 -5.80 10.52 5.17
CA GLU A 70 -7.13 10.13 5.67
C GLU A 70 -7.16 8.82 6.46
N ALA A 71 -6.01 8.20 6.71
CA ALA A 71 -5.94 7.02 7.57
C ALA A 71 -6.25 7.39 9.03
N PRO A 72 -6.81 6.45 9.82
CA PRO A 72 -7.29 6.70 11.18
C PRO A 72 -6.14 6.76 12.19
N TRP A 73 -5.19 7.66 11.98
CA TRP A 73 -4.08 7.87 12.88
C TRP A 73 -4.58 8.39 14.23
N SER A 74 -4.06 7.83 15.32
CA SER A 74 -4.17 8.46 16.63
C SER A 74 -3.48 9.83 16.57
N LYS A 75 -4.20 10.87 16.96
CA LYS A 75 -3.64 12.22 17.12
C LYS A 75 -2.85 12.34 18.41
#